data_AF-A0A4D6NDT2-F1
#
_entry.id   AF-A0A4D6NDT2-F1
#
_cell.length_a   1.000
_cell.length_b   1.000
_cell.length_c   1.000
_cell.angle_alpha   90.00
_cell.angle_beta   90.00
_cell.angle_gamma   90.00
#
_symmetry.space_group_name_H-M   'P 1'
#
loop_
_entity.id
_entity.type
_entity.pdbx_description
1 polymer ?
#
loop_
_entity_poly.entity_id
_entity_poly.type
_entity_poly.pdbx_seq_one_letter_code
_entity_poly.pdbx_strand_id
1 'polypeptide(L)'
;MASLKVACMIVMCMGMVGAPMMVHGISCSEVTTYMAPCLSYLRNGGEVPDSCCGGVRSILGAAGTTSEKQTVCNCLKEAANNFGINDDYAQALPTFCGVTVSYKISRSTNCQNIRF
;
A
#
# COMPACT_ATOMS: atom_id res chain seq x y z
N MET A 1 26.26 49.35 22.98
CA MET A 1 25.54 48.98 21.73
C MET A 1 26.60 48.94 20.63
N ALA A 2 26.94 47.88 19.92
CA ALA A 2 26.28 46.62 19.64
C ALA A 2 27.36 45.61 19.17
N SER A 3 28.21 45.11 20.07
CA SER A 3 29.14 44.00 19.77
C SER A 3 28.45 42.63 19.82
N LEU A 4 27.12 42.61 20.02
CA LEU A 4 26.26 41.43 20.09
C LEU A 4 25.96 40.80 18.71
N LYS A 5 26.61 41.29 17.64
CA LYS A 5 26.22 41.01 16.25
C LYS A 5 27.10 39.96 15.53
N VAL A 6 28.09 39.38 16.23
CA VAL A 6 29.08 38.48 15.59
C VAL A 6 29.05 37.05 16.13
N ALA A 7 28.45 36.80 17.30
CA ALA A 7 28.41 35.46 17.88
C ALA A 7 27.25 34.56 17.34
N CYS A 8 26.19 35.15 16.76
CA CYS A 8 25.02 34.39 16.27
C CYS A 8 25.21 33.71 14.91
N MET A 9 26.28 34.00 14.16
CA MET A 9 26.42 33.52 12.78
C MET A 9 27.09 32.15 12.63
N ILE A 10 27.76 31.64 13.67
CA ILE A 10 28.54 30.39 13.56
C ILE A 10 27.75 29.15 14.02
N VAL A 11 26.60 29.33 14.68
CA VAL A 11 25.79 28.22 15.23
C VAL A 11 24.85 27.60 14.19
N MET A 12 24.78 28.11 12.96
CA MET A 12 23.79 27.66 11.95
C MET A 12 24.28 26.56 11.00
N CYS A 13 25.52 26.05 11.14
CA CYS A 13 26.12 25.15 10.14
C CYS A 13 26.26 23.67 10.53
N MET A 14 25.74 23.23 11.68
CA MET A 14 25.77 21.81 12.06
C MET A 14 24.39 21.37 12.53
N GLY A 15 23.64 20.78 11.61
CA GLY A 15 22.31 20.28 11.92
C GLY A 15 21.43 19.87 10.74
N MET A 16 21.95 19.71 9.51
CA MET A 16 21.33 18.78 8.56
C MET A 16 21.63 17.35 9.04
N VAL A 17 21.08 17.00 10.19
CA VAL A 17 20.88 15.60 10.57
C VAL A 17 19.85 15.11 9.57
N GLY A 18 20.24 14.15 8.73
CA GLY A 18 19.39 13.61 7.68
C GLY A 18 17.99 13.41 8.23
N ALA A 19 17.02 14.12 7.65
CA ALA A 19 15.64 13.71 7.80
C ALA A 19 15.64 12.22 7.49
N PRO A 20 15.08 11.34 8.36
CA PRO A 20 14.78 10.01 7.90
C PRO A 20 13.94 10.27 6.66
N MET A 21 14.45 9.89 5.49
CA MET A 21 13.60 9.64 4.35
C MET A 21 12.52 8.75 4.93
N MET A 22 11.35 9.34 5.18
CA MET A 22 10.20 8.58 5.63
C MET A 22 9.89 7.77 4.39
N VAL A 23 10.52 6.60 4.28
CA VAL A 23 10.03 5.56 3.39
C VAL A 23 8.69 5.23 4.00
N HIS A 24 7.65 5.98 3.59
CA HIS A 24 6.27 5.64 3.85
C HIS A 24 6.04 4.37 3.04
N GLY A 25 6.50 3.25 3.60
CA GLY A 25 6.16 1.94 3.07
C GLY A 25 4.65 1.77 3.19
N ILE A 26 4.09 1.04 2.24
CA ILE A 26 2.66 0.74 2.20
C ILE A 26 2.23 0.11 3.53
N SER A 27 1.19 0.66 4.17
CA SER A 27 0.65 0.14 5.42
C SER A 27 -0.67 -0.62 5.20
N CYS A 28 -1.05 -1.51 6.13
CA CYS A 28 -2.32 -2.23 6.01
C CYS A 28 -3.54 -1.31 6.12
N SER A 29 -3.47 -0.26 6.92
CA SER A 29 -4.53 0.77 6.99
C SER A 29 -4.75 1.42 5.63
N GLU A 30 -3.66 1.75 4.94
CA GLU A 30 -3.69 2.32 3.60
C GLU A 30 -4.30 1.33 2.59
N VAL A 31 -3.85 0.07 2.59
CA VAL A 31 -4.44 -1.00 1.77
C VAL A 31 -5.95 -1.11 1.97
N THR A 32 -6.41 -1.16 3.23
CA THR A 32 -7.84 -1.26 3.52
C THR A 32 -8.62 -0.03 3.06
N THR A 33 -8.03 1.16 3.16
CA THR A 33 -8.67 2.41 2.72
C THR A 33 -8.87 2.43 1.21
N TYR A 34 -7.84 2.04 0.43
CA TYR A 34 -7.94 1.95 -1.03
C TYR A 34 -8.85 0.80 -1.49
N MET A 35 -8.96 -0.27 -0.71
CA MET A 35 -9.82 -1.42 -1.02
C MET A 35 -11.28 -1.27 -0.53
N ALA A 36 -11.57 -0.30 0.33
CA ALA A 36 -12.92 -0.03 0.83
C ALA A 36 -14.00 0.05 -0.28
N PRO A 37 -13.80 0.78 -1.41
CA PRO A 37 -14.78 0.80 -2.50
C PRO A 37 -15.01 -0.57 -3.18
N CYS A 38 -14.11 -1.53 -3.00
CA CYS A 38 -14.22 -2.87 -3.58
C CYS A 38 -15.05 -3.84 -2.74
N LEU A 39 -15.36 -3.52 -1.48
CA LEU A 39 -15.92 -4.49 -0.52
C LEU A 39 -17.22 -5.13 -0.97
N SER A 40 -18.12 -4.38 -1.63
CA SER A 40 -19.38 -4.92 -2.12
C SER A 40 -19.16 -6.02 -3.17
N TYR A 41 -18.29 -5.76 -4.15
CA TYR A 41 -17.89 -6.74 -5.16
C TYR A 41 -17.13 -7.91 -4.55
N LEU A 42 -16.16 -7.63 -3.68
CA LEU A 42 -15.34 -8.65 -3.04
C LEU A 42 -16.15 -9.64 -2.19
N ARG A 43 -17.34 -9.24 -1.70
CA ARG A 43 -18.26 -10.12 -0.95
C ARG A 43 -19.28 -10.81 -1.85
N ASN A 44 -19.89 -10.06 -2.76
CA ASN A 44 -21.12 -10.49 -3.43
C ASN A 44 -20.99 -10.62 -4.96
N GLY A 45 -19.88 -10.18 -5.54
CA GLY A 45 -19.70 -10.03 -6.98
C GLY A 45 -20.45 -8.82 -7.52
N GLY A 46 -20.72 -8.82 -8.83
CA GLY A 46 -21.46 -7.76 -9.53
C GLY A 46 -20.56 -6.73 -10.20
N GLU A 47 -21.03 -5.49 -10.27
CA GLU A 47 -20.30 -4.39 -10.91
C GLU A 47 -19.12 -3.91 -10.05
N VAL A 48 -17.99 -3.64 -10.69
CA VAL A 48 -16.81 -3.07 -10.04
C VAL A 48 -16.80 -1.56 -10.28
N PRO A 49 -16.92 -0.72 -9.24
CA PRO A 49 -16.89 0.73 -9.43
C PRO A 49 -15.49 1.20 -9.85
N ASP A 50 -15.40 2.26 -10.66
CA ASP A 50 -14.11 2.82 -11.09
C ASP A 50 -13.19 3.20 -9.91
N SER A 51 -13.77 3.66 -8.80
CA SER A 51 -13.03 3.97 -7.56
C SER A 51 -12.36 2.73 -6.96
N CYS A 52 -12.98 1.54 -7.08
CA CYS A 52 -12.35 0.29 -6.70
C CYS A 52 -11.15 -0.01 -7.58
N CYS A 53 -11.29 0.09 -8.90
CA CYS A 53 -10.16 -0.13 -9.80
C CYS A 53 -9.04 0.91 -9.63
N GLY A 54 -9.38 2.15 -9.30
CA GLY A 54 -8.42 3.16 -8.86
C GLY A 54 -7.61 2.68 -7.65
N GLY A 55 -8.27 2.17 -6.61
CA GLY A 55 -7.61 1.62 -5.43
C GLY A 55 -6.75 0.40 -5.70
N VAL A 56 -7.21 -0.53 -6.55
CA VAL A 56 -6.45 -1.72 -6.99
C VAL A 56 -5.16 -1.29 -7.69
N ARG A 57 -5.24 -0.32 -8.60
CA ARG A 57 -4.08 0.20 -9.34
C ARG A 57 -3.11 0.93 -8.42
N SER A 58 -3.61 1.70 -7.44
CA SER A 58 -2.76 2.35 -6.44
C SER A 58 -1.99 1.34 -5.61
N ILE A 59 -2.64 0.33 -5.03
CA ILE A 59 -1.98 -0.61 -4.13
C ILE A 59 -1.07 -1.61 -4.86
N LEU A 60 -1.55 -2.22 -5.94
CA LEU A 60 -0.78 -3.21 -6.67
C LEU A 60 0.28 -2.57 -7.59
N GLY A 61 0.02 -1.35 -8.07
CA GLY A 61 0.98 -0.58 -8.88
C GLY A 61 2.05 0.13 -8.04
N ALA A 62 1.74 0.56 -6.81
CA ALA A 62 2.73 1.20 -5.92
C ALA A 62 3.69 0.20 -5.27
N ALA A 63 3.39 -1.09 -5.27
CA ALA A 63 4.26 -2.12 -4.70
C ALA A 63 5.47 -2.41 -5.60
N GLY A 64 6.43 -1.47 -5.59
CA GLY A 64 7.63 -1.43 -6.43
C GLY A 64 8.80 -2.28 -5.91
N THR A 65 8.71 -2.80 -4.69
CA THR A 65 9.72 -3.67 -4.08
C THR A 65 9.13 -4.99 -3.56
N THR A 66 9.99 -6.00 -3.35
CA THR A 66 9.57 -7.29 -2.77
C THR A 66 8.93 -7.09 -1.40
N SER A 67 9.49 -6.21 -0.57
CA SER A 67 8.98 -5.91 0.78
C SER A 67 7.56 -5.31 0.73
N GLU A 68 7.31 -4.37 -0.19
CA GLU A 68 5.99 -3.76 -0.36
C GLU A 68 4.96 -4.77 -0.88
N LYS A 69 5.31 -5.58 -1.88
CA LYS A 69 4.43 -6.64 -2.38
C LYS A 69 4.05 -7.64 -1.29
N GLN A 70 5.04 -8.05 -0.49
CA GLN A 70 4.82 -8.94 0.65
C GLN A 70 3.90 -8.28 1.69
N THR A 71 4.13 -7.01 1.99
CA THR A 71 3.30 -6.24 2.92
C THR A 71 1.85 -6.15 2.44
N VAL A 72 1.64 -5.71 1.20
CA VAL A 72 0.31 -5.64 0.57
C VAL A 72 -0.38 -7.00 0.60
N CYS A 73 0.31 -8.08 0.24
CA CYS A 73 -0.25 -9.43 0.28
C CYS A 73 -0.73 -9.82 1.68
N ASN A 74 0.08 -9.57 2.71
CA ASN A 74 -0.30 -9.88 4.09
C ASN A 74 -1.51 -9.04 4.54
N CYS A 75 -1.55 -7.75 4.19
CA CYS A 75 -2.66 -6.87 4.51
C CYS A 75 -3.97 -7.30 3.82
N LEU A 76 -3.91 -7.66 2.53
CA LEU A 76 -5.07 -8.16 1.78
C LEU A 76 -5.58 -9.48 2.36
N LYS A 77 -4.68 -10.36 2.79
CA LYS A 77 -5.04 -11.62 3.45
C LYS A 77 -5.73 -11.39 4.79
N GLU A 78 -5.22 -10.48 5.61
CA GLU A 78 -5.85 -10.11 6.88
C GLU A 78 -7.23 -9.48 6.65
N ALA A 79 -7.34 -8.55 5.71
CA ALA A 79 -8.61 -7.95 5.31
C ALA A 79 -9.61 -9.01 4.83
N ALA A 80 -9.18 -9.99 4.03
CA ALA A 80 -10.04 -11.07 3.57
C ALA A 80 -10.63 -11.88 4.74
N ASN A 81 -9.85 -12.16 5.78
CA ASN A 81 -10.33 -12.84 6.97
C ASN A 81 -11.35 -11.99 7.77
N ASN A 82 -11.09 -10.69 7.90
CA ASN A 82 -11.94 -9.79 8.70
C ASN A 82 -13.26 -9.42 8.00
N PHE A 83 -13.26 -9.32 6.66
CA PHE A 83 -14.38 -8.77 5.91
C PHE A 83 -15.23 -9.82 5.18
N GLY A 84 -14.99 -11.12 5.36
CA GLY A 84 -15.78 -12.16 4.69
C GLY A 84 -15.68 -12.13 3.17
N ILE A 85 -14.49 -11.84 2.64
CA ILE A 85 -14.23 -11.74 1.20
C ILE A 85 -14.37 -13.12 0.53
N ASN A 86 -14.93 -13.16 -0.68
CA ASN A 86 -14.89 -14.35 -1.52
C ASN A 86 -13.57 -14.39 -2.31
N ASP A 87 -12.82 -15.48 -2.17
CA ASP A 87 -11.50 -15.63 -2.80
C ASP A 87 -11.58 -15.64 -4.34
N ASP A 88 -12.68 -16.11 -4.93
CA ASP A 88 -12.87 -16.11 -6.39
C ASP A 88 -13.00 -14.68 -6.94
N TYR A 89 -13.79 -13.84 -6.26
CA TYR A 89 -13.92 -12.42 -6.63
C TYR A 89 -12.62 -11.65 -6.39
N ALA A 90 -11.92 -11.93 -5.28
CA ALA A 90 -10.62 -11.34 -5.01
C ALA A 90 -9.58 -11.69 -6.08
N GLN A 91 -9.58 -12.93 -6.57
CA GLN A 91 -8.67 -13.37 -7.63
C GLN A 91 -9.01 -12.74 -8.99
N ALA A 92 -10.29 -12.51 -9.28
CA ALA A 92 -10.73 -11.92 -10.55
C ALA A 92 -10.53 -10.39 -10.62
N LEU A 93 -10.63 -9.70 -9.49
CA LEU A 93 -10.65 -8.22 -9.40
C LEU A 93 -9.46 -7.53 -10.10
N PRO A 94 -8.19 -7.95 -9.94
CA PRO A 94 -7.06 -7.29 -10.59
C PRO A 94 -7.19 -7.28 -12.11
N THR A 95 -7.55 -8.41 -12.71
CA THR A 95 -7.72 -8.56 -14.16
C THR A 95 -8.86 -7.68 -14.67
N PHE A 96 -10.00 -7.64 -13.95
CA PHE A 96 -11.11 -6.73 -14.26
C PHE A 96 -10.68 -5.26 -14.26
N CYS A 97 -9.76 -4.89 -13.36
CA CYS A 97 -9.21 -3.54 -13.26
C CYS A 97 -8.01 -3.27 -14.18
N GLY A 98 -7.67 -4.20 -15.08
CA GLY A 98 -6.54 -4.05 -16.01
C GLY A 98 -5.16 -4.17 -15.35
N VAL A 99 -5.08 -4.75 -14.15
CA VAL A 99 -3.84 -4.98 -13.42
C VAL A 99 -3.46 -6.45 -13.53
N THR A 100 -2.26 -6.72 -14.05
CA THR A 100 -1.72 -8.08 -14.14
C THR A 100 -0.88 -8.38 -12.91
N VAL A 101 -1.16 -9.52 -12.26
CA VAL A 101 -0.44 -9.97 -11.06
C VAL A 101 0.07 -11.38 -11.31
N SER A 102 1.36 -11.63 -11.08
CA SER A 102 2.00 -12.93 -11.34
C SER A 102 1.73 -14.00 -10.28
N TYR A 103 0.87 -13.71 -9.30
CA TYR A 103 0.51 -14.60 -8.21
C TYR A 103 -0.99 -14.53 -7.93
N LYS A 104 -1.55 -15.58 -7.34
CA LYS A 104 -2.96 -15.61 -6.93
C LYS A 104 -3.16 -14.73 -5.71
N ILE A 105 -4.24 -13.94 -5.68
CA ILE A 105 -4.66 -13.19 -4.50
C ILE A 105 -5.75 -13.99 -3.79
N SER A 106 -5.38 -14.69 -2.71
CA SER A 106 -6.32 -15.42 -1.86
C SER A 106 -5.77 -15.57 -0.45
N ARG A 107 -6.61 -16.00 0.50
CA ARG A 107 -6.18 -16.30 1.87
C ARG A 107 -5.07 -17.36 1.96
N SER A 108 -5.02 -18.28 0.99
CA SER A 108 -4.05 -19.37 0.93
C SER A 108 -2.71 -18.98 0.31
N THR A 109 -2.60 -17.78 -0.27
CA THR A 109 -1.36 -17.31 -0.89
C THR A 109 -0.25 -17.19 0.15
N ASN A 110 0.90 -17.77 -0.17
CA ASN A 110 2.11 -17.59 0.63
C ASN A 110 2.81 -16.30 0.19
N CYS A 111 2.57 -15.23 0.94
CA CYS A 111 3.14 -13.91 0.66
C CYS A 111 4.67 -13.90 0.65
N GLN A 112 5.33 -14.77 1.43
CA GLN A 112 6.80 -14.83 1.51
C GLN A 112 7.47 -15.26 0.20
N ASN A 113 6.73 -15.96 -0.67
CA ASN A 113 7.25 -16.43 -1.96
C ASN A 113 7.13 -15.39 -3.08
N ILE A 114 6.49 -14.23 -2.82
CA ILE A 114 6.42 -13.14 -3.80
C ILE A 114 7.79 -12.50 -3.92
N ARG A 115 8.31 -12.42 -5.14
CA ARG A 115 9.61 -11.83 -5.49
C ARG A 115 9.46 -10.86 -6.66
N PHE A 116 10.43 -9.97 -6.81
CA PHE A 116 10.61 -9.11 -7.98
C PHE A 116 11.37 -9.83 -9.09
#